data_AF-A0A1Y2LPX5-F1
#
_entry.id   AF-A0A1Y2LPX5-F1
#
_cell.length_a   1.000
_cell.length_b   1.000
_cell.length_c   1.000
_cell.angle_alpha   90.00
_cell.angle_beta   90.00
_cell.angle_gamma   90.00
#
_symmetry.space_group_name_H-M   'P 1'
#
loop_
_entity.id
_entity.type
_entity.pdbx_description
1 polymer ?
#
loop_
_entity_poly.entity_id
_entity_poly.type
_entity_poly.pdbx_seq_one_letter_code
_entity_poly.pdbx_strand_id
1 'polypeptide(L)'
;MDIIRKATHSFIEDIPNSKLECCIGSDTVYSDANFRLDNQGTTTATENSPKMYNLQIQVNYYPDIRSLKALAPQSVAKALVSIDASWSASQVKDELSADLERWLRAQGF
;
A
#
# COMPACT_ATOMS: atom_id res chain seq x y z
N MET A 1 7.63 -6.14 16.43
CA MET A 1 7.81 -6.31 14.96
C MET A 1 6.65 -7.09 14.36
N ASP A 2 6.21 -8.20 14.96
CA ASP A 2 4.91 -8.82 14.64
C ASP A 2 3.73 -7.86 14.64
N ILE A 3 3.72 -6.88 15.55
CA ILE A 3 2.66 -5.87 15.61
C ILE A 3 2.60 -5.04 14.32
N ILE A 4 3.75 -4.66 13.73
CA ILE A 4 3.78 -3.88 12.47
C ILE A 4 3.24 -4.74 11.34
N ARG A 5 3.76 -5.96 11.20
CA ARG A 5 3.28 -6.94 10.22
C ARG A 5 1.77 -7.15 10.33
N LYS A 6 1.26 -7.47 11.52
CA LYS A 6 -0.16 -7.72 11.79
C LYS A 6 -1.02 -6.48 11.54
N ALA A 7 -0.58 -5.31 11.99
CA ALA A 7 -1.31 -4.07 11.80
C ALA A 7 -1.41 -3.70 10.31
N THR A 8 -0.32 -3.83 9.55
CA THR A 8 -0.35 -3.54 8.11
C THR A 8 -1.17 -4.57 7.34
N HIS A 9 -1.09 -5.86 7.67
CA HIS A 9 -1.96 -6.89 7.06
C HIS A 9 -3.44 -6.62 7.35
N SER A 10 -3.80 -6.32 8.61
CA SER A 10 -5.16 -5.94 8.98
C SER A 10 -5.64 -4.73 8.19
N PHE A 11 -4.79 -3.70 8.05
CA PHE A 11 -5.11 -2.53 7.24
C PHE A 11 -5.36 -2.90 5.78
N ILE A 12 -4.55 -3.80 5.18
CA ILE A 12 -4.74 -4.27 3.79
C ILE A 12 -6.09 -4.99 3.64
N GLU A 13 -6.42 -5.88 4.57
CA GLU A 13 -7.67 -6.64 4.57
C GLU A 13 -8.89 -5.71 4.66
N ASP A 14 -8.81 -4.67 5.51
CA ASP A 14 -9.87 -3.70 5.77
C ASP A 14 -10.14 -2.73 4.61
N ILE A 15 -9.24 -2.60 3.62
CA ILE A 15 -9.49 -1.74 2.45
C ILE A 15 -10.73 -2.27 1.70
N PRO A 16 -11.79 -1.46 1.51
CA PRO A 16 -12.95 -1.90 0.75
C PRO A 16 -12.58 -2.17 -0.71
N ASN A 17 -13.05 -3.29 -1.28
CA ASN A 17 -12.74 -3.64 -2.68
C ASN A 17 -13.14 -2.53 -3.67
N SER A 18 -14.25 -1.83 -3.40
CA SER A 18 -14.71 -0.70 -4.22
C SER A 18 -13.69 0.45 -4.33
N LYS A 19 -12.82 0.63 -3.32
CA LYS A 19 -11.75 1.62 -3.37
C LYS A 19 -10.63 1.22 -4.33
N LEU A 20 -10.34 -0.08 -4.39
CA LEU A 20 -9.30 -0.64 -5.25
C LEU A 20 -9.79 -0.89 -6.68
N GLU A 21 -11.08 -1.02 -6.90
CA GLU A 21 -11.65 -1.29 -8.23
C GLU A 21 -12.12 -0.04 -8.97
N CYS A 22 -12.52 1.02 -8.25
CA CYS A 22 -13.12 2.21 -8.87
C CYS A 22 -12.43 3.54 -8.53
N CYS A 23 -11.54 3.58 -7.54
CA CYS A 23 -11.06 4.85 -6.97
C CYS A 23 -9.54 4.94 -6.79
N ILE A 24 -8.75 4.12 -7.49
CA ILE A 24 -7.28 4.19 -7.39
C ILE A 24 -6.74 5.57 -7.81
N GLY A 25 -7.43 6.29 -8.70
CA GLY A 25 -6.97 7.59 -9.23
C GLY A 25 -6.93 8.76 -8.23
N SER A 26 -7.42 8.61 -6.99
CA SER A 26 -7.32 9.66 -5.96
C SER A 26 -5.96 9.64 -5.26
N ASP A 27 -5.48 10.82 -4.83
CA ASP A 27 -4.21 10.96 -4.08
C ASP A 27 -4.17 10.04 -2.83
N THR A 28 -5.24 10.01 -2.04
CA THR A 28 -5.42 9.04 -0.93
C THR A 28 -6.62 8.14 -1.22
N VAL A 29 -6.34 6.85 -1.41
CA VAL A 29 -7.34 5.83 -1.76
C VAL A 29 -8.12 5.38 -0.52
N TYR A 30 -7.42 5.17 0.60
CA TYR A 30 -7.98 4.74 1.87
C TYR A 30 -7.08 5.15 3.03
N SER A 31 -7.65 5.39 4.20
CA SER A 31 -6.88 5.72 5.41
C SER A 31 -7.63 5.33 6.67
N ASP A 32 -6.89 5.00 7.71
CA ASP A 32 -7.37 4.85 9.07
C ASP A 32 -6.53 5.72 10.04
N ALA A 33 -6.58 5.44 11.34
CA ALA A 33 -5.79 6.16 12.34
C ALA A 33 -4.27 5.95 12.20
N ASN A 34 -3.83 4.80 11.70
CA ASN A 34 -2.42 4.37 11.71
C ASN A 34 -1.74 4.47 10.34
N PHE A 35 -2.49 4.26 9.27
CA PHE A 35 -1.99 4.12 7.91
C PHE A 35 -2.85 4.89 6.91
N ARG A 36 -2.24 5.14 5.75
CA ARG A 36 -2.92 5.58 4.54
C ARG A 36 -2.37 4.82 3.34
N LEU A 37 -3.26 4.49 2.43
CA LEU A 37 -2.96 4.01 1.09
C LEU A 37 -3.04 5.19 0.15
N ASP A 38 -1.89 5.66 -0.33
CA ASP A 38 -1.78 6.78 -1.25
C ASP A 38 -1.43 6.30 -2.65
N ASN A 39 -1.96 6.99 -3.66
CA ASN A 39 -1.50 6.93 -5.02
C ASN A 39 -0.41 7.99 -5.22
N GLN A 40 0.85 7.58 -5.26
CA GLN A 40 2.01 8.45 -5.45
C GLN A 40 2.22 8.82 -6.93
N GLY A 41 1.14 8.91 -7.70
CA GLY A 41 1.11 9.16 -9.12
C GLY A 41 1.35 7.90 -9.96
N THR A 42 1.75 8.13 -11.22
CA THR A 42 1.88 7.07 -12.22
C THR A 42 3.32 6.89 -12.65
N THR A 43 3.73 5.64 -12.88
CA THR A 43 5.02 5.34 -13.52
C THR A 43 5.06 5.85 -14.96
N THR A 44 6.27 6.07 -15.48
CA THR A 44 6.46 6.41 -16.90
C THR A 44 6.29 5.16 -17.74
N ALA A 45 5.40 5.22 -18.74
CA ALA A 45 5.27 4.14 -19.72
C ALA A 45 6.54 4.04 -20.57
N THR A 46 6.98 2.81 -20.82
CA THR A 46 8.07 2.48 -21.76
C THR A 46 7.58 1.43 -22.75
N GLU A 47 8.34 1.18 -23.81
CA GLU A 47 8.01 0.16 -24.82
C GLU A 47 7.74 -1.23 -24.21
N ASN A 48 8.33 -1.53 -23.05
CA ASN A 48 8.21 -2.81 -22.34
C ASN A 48 7.42 -2.72 -21.02
N SER A 49 6.87 -1.56 -20.65
CA SER A 49 6.17 -1.42 -19.37
C SER A 49 5.04 -0.40 -19.48
N PRO A 50 3.77 -0.81 -19.31
CA PRO A 50 2.64 0.09 -19.37
C PRO A 50 2.68 1.08 -18.20
N LYS A 51 1.86 2.13 -18.31
CA LYS A 51 1.66 3.10 -17.24
C LYS A 51 0.97 2.40 -16.07
N MET A 52 1.52 2.54 -14.86
CA MET A 52 0.98 1.92 -13.65
C MET A 52 0.76 2.97 -12.57
N TYR A 53 -0.29 2.80 -11.76
CA TYR A 53 -0.46 3.50 -10.50
C TYR A 53 0.55 3.02 -9.47
N ASN A 54 1.16 3.96 -8.74
CA ASN A 54 2.12 3.69 -7.68
C ASN A 54 1.43 3.79 -6.32
N LEU A 55 0.80 2.71 -5.90
CA LEU A 55 0.13 2.62 -4.62
C LEU A 55 1.15 2.37 -3.51
N GLN A 56 1.05 3.13 -2.42
CA GLN A 56 1.93 3.00 -1.27
C GLN A 56 1.15 3.06 0.03
N ILE A 57 1.38 2.07 0.90
CA ILE A 57 0.94 2.15 2.29
C ILE A 57 1.99 2.92 3.07
N GLN A 58 1.56 4.01 3.70
CA GLN A 58 2.38 4.88 4.53
C GLN A 58 1.84 4.91 5.95
N VAL A 59 2.74 4.99 6.91
CA VAL A 59 2.39 5.20 8.32
C VAL A 59 2.04 6.68 8.53
N ASN A 60 0.95 6.98 9.21
CA ASN A 60 0.56 8.36 9.52
C ASN A 60 1.52 9.00 10.53
N TYR A 61 1.61 10.34 10.59
CA TYR A 61 2.53 11.05 11.50
C TYR A 61 2.24 10.84 13.00
N TYR A 62 1.03 10.41 13.36
CA TYR A 62 0.60 10.18 14.74
C TYR A 62 -0.22 8.89 14.84
N PRO A 63 0.39 7.71 14.62
CA PRO A 63 -0.33 6.46 14.71
C PRO A 63 -0.66 6.14 16.19
N ASP A 64 -1.82 5.53 16.40
CA ASP A 64 -2.25 5.03 17.72
C ASP A 64 -1.30 3.93 18.21
N ILE A 65 -0.83 3.08 17.29
CA ILE A 65 0.12 2.02 17.61
C ILE A 65 1.51 2.62 17.86
N ARG A 66 1.95 2.56 19.11
CA ARG A 66 3.25 3.11 19.54
C ARG A 66 4.43 2.61 18.73
N SER A 67 4.44 1.34 18.32
CA SER A 67 5.52 0.77 17.51
C SER A 67 5.60 1.35 16.09
N LEU A 68 4.51 1.89 15.56
CA LEU A 68 4.50 2.56 14.25
C LEU A 68 5.07 3.98 14.31
N LYS A 69 5.11 4.62 15.49
CA LYS A 69 5.65 5.98 15.64
C LYS A 69 7.09 6.12 15.18
N ALA A 70 7.90 5.06 15.34
CA ALA A 70 9.29 5.05 14.87
C ALA A 70 9.41 4.94 13.35
N LEU A 71 8.36 4.46 12.68
CA LEU A 71 8.31 4.32 11.22
C LEU A 71 7.62 5.52 10.57
N ALA A 72 6.80 6.29 11.27
CA ALA A 72 6.10 7.42 10.68
C ALA A 72 7.09 8.49 10.12
N PRO A 73 6.90 9.00 8.88
CA PRO A 73 5.85 8.73 7.88
C PRO A 73 6.29 7.80 6.73
N GLN A 74 7.03 6.74 7.02
CA GLN A 74 7.64 5.84 6.04
C GLN A 74 6.60 4.98 5.31
N SER A 75 6.91 4.67 4.05
CA SER A 75 6.19 3.65 3.27
C SER A 75 6.66 2.24 3.66
N VAL A 76 5.69 1.38 3.97
CA VAL A 76 5.92 0.01 4.46
C VAL A 76 5.50 -1.08 3.46
N ALA A 77 4.74 -0.72 2.42
CA ALA A 77 4.36 -1.60 1.33
C ALA A 77 4.00 -0.78 0.09
N LYS A 78 4.22 -1.36 -1.09
CA LYS A 78 3.93 -0.74 -2.39
C LYS A 78 3.30 -1.74 -3.36
N ALA A 79 2.47 -1.24 -4.27
CA ALA A 79 1.94 -2.02 -5.38
C ALA A 79 1.92 -1.18 -6.66
N LEU A 80 2.37 -1.78 -7.76
CA LEU A 80 2.29 -1.19 -9.09
C LEU A 80 1.10 -1.79 -9.84
N VAL A 81 0.03 -1.02 -9.94
CA VAL A 81 -1.23 -1.48 -10.51
C VAL A 81 -1.38 -0.93 -11.93
N SER A 82 -1.60 -1.80 -12.91
CA SER A 82 -1.80 -1.34 -14.29
C SER A 82 -3.01 -0.42 -14.41
N ILE A 83 -2.88 0.67 -15.18
CA ILE A 83 -4.01 1.58 -15.46
C ILE A 83 -4.94 0.96 -16.50
N ASP A 84 -4.37 0.29 -17.51
CA ASP A 84 -5.11 -0.21 -18.67
C ASP A 84 -5.67 -1.62 -18.45
N ALA A 85 -5.08 -2.38 -17.51
CA ALA A 85 -5.56 -3.71 -17.16
C ALA A 85 -6.37 -3.66 -15.86
N SER A 86 -7.59 -4.20 -15.88
CA SER A 86 -8.43 -4.30 -14.70
C SER A 86 -7.83 -5.28 -13.69
N TRP A 87 -7.22 -4.76 -12.63
CA TRP A 87 -6.86 -5.56 -11.46
C TRP A 87 -8.07 -5.71 -10.55
N SER A 88 -8.30 -6.93 -10.07
CA SER A 88 -9.24 -7.15 -8.97
C SER A 88 -8.67 -6.61 -7.66
N ALA A 89 -9.54 -6.24 -6.72
CA ALA A 89 -9.11 -5.83 -5.39
C ALA A 89 -8.21 -6.87 -4.71
N SER A 90 -8.47 -8.16 -4.92
CA SER A 90 -7.64 -9.26 -4.38
C SER A 90 -6.21 -9.16 -4.88
N GLN A 91 -6.00 -9.00 -6.19
CA GLN A 91 -4.65 -8.91 -6.76
C GLN A 91 -3.87 -7.72 -6.20
N VAL A 92 -4.52 -6.58 -5.98
CA VAL A 92 -3.87 -5.41 -5.38
C VAL A 92 -3.49 -5.69 -3.92
N LYS A 93 -4.40 -6.30 -3.15
CA LYS A 93 -4.14 -6.68 -1.75
C LYS A 93 -3.02 -7.72 -1.64
N ASP A 94 -2.99 -8.69 -2.54
CA ASP A 94 -1.96 -9.73 -2.60
C ASP A 94 -0.58 -9.13 -2.91
N GLU A 95 -0.50 -8.18 -3.85
CA GLU A 95 0.77 -7.50 -4.17
C GLU A 95 1.26 -6.64 -3.00
N LEU A 96 0.36 -5.87 -2.37
CA LEU A 96 0.70 -5.09 -1.17
C LEU A 96 1.20 -5.98 -0.03
N SER A 97 0.56 -7.13 0.17
CA SER A 97 0.94 -8.12 1.18
C SER A 97 2.29 -8.73 0.86
N ALA A 98 2.54 -9.11 -0.39
CA ALA A 98 3.82 -9.65 -0.84
C ALA A 98 4.95 -8.62 -0.69
N ASP A 99 4.69 -7.35 -0.99
CA ASP A 99 5.67 -6.29 -0.84
C ASP A 99 5.99 -5.97 0.63
N LEU A 100 4.99 -5.97 1.50
CA LEU A 100 5.20 -5.86 2.95
C LEU A 100 6.15 -6.96 3.46
N GLU A 101 5.97 -8.19 3.01
CA GLU A 101 6.83 -9.32 3.38
C GLU A 101 8.27 -9.13 2.89
N ARG A 102 8.46 -8.59 1.68
CA ARG A 102 9.78 -8.23 1.15
C ARG A 102 10.41 -7.10 1.98
N TRP A 103 9.63 -6.08 2.31
CA TRP A 103 10.07 -4.94 3.10
C TRP A 103 10.53 -5.38 4.49
N LEU A 104 9.73 -6.18 5.19
CA LEU A 104 10.07 -6.69 6.53
C LEU A 104 11.39 -7.47 6.52
N ARG A 105 11.58 -8.36 5.53
CA ARG A 105 12.85 -9.10 5.36
C ARG A 105 14.03 -8.18 5.10
N ALA A 106 13.86 -7.16 4.26
CA ALA A 106 14.92 -6.20 3.95
C ALA A 106 15.33 -5.35 5.17
N GLN A 107 14.43 -5.14 6.12
CA GLN A 107 14.74 -4.48 7.39
C GLN A 107 15.39 -5.41 8.43
N GLY A 108 15.63 -6.69 8.10
CA GLY A 108 16.25 -7.66 9.00
C GLY A 108 15.27 -8.35 9.95
N PHE A 109 14.01 -8.51 9.55
CA PHE A 109 12.95 -9.17 10.32
C PHE A 109 12.48 -10.50 9.71
#